data_AF-A0A946AJ32-F1
#
_entry.id   AF-A0A946AJ32-F1
#
_cell.length_a   1.000
_cell.length_b   1.000
_cell.length_c   1.000
_cell.angle_alpha   90.00
_cell.angle_beta   90.00
_cell.angle_gamma   90.00
#
_symmetry.space_group_name_H-M   'P 1'
#
loop_
_entity.id
_entity.type
_entity.pdbx_description
1 polymer ?
#
loop_
_entity_poly.entity_id
_entity_poly.type
_entity_poly.pdbx_seq_one_letter_code
_entity_poly.pdbx_strand_id
1 'polypeptide(L)' 'MMGRKNNEFQSIAIALVENHAGEIAASAIRLAPSRNGKFVSVTVHIEARSQEQLDDIYRDLSACEDILVAL' A
#
# COMPACT_ATOMS: atom_id res chain seq x y z
N MET A 1 3.69 3.29 -2.04
CA MET A 1 2.47 3.83 -2.68
C MET A 1 2.09 5.21 -2.12
N MET A 2 1.48 6.07 -2.93
CA MET A 2 0.94 7.40 -2.59
C MET A 2 -0.55 7.42 -2.95
N GLY A 3 -1.39 7.83 -2.01
CA GLY A 3 -2.83 7.95 -2.18
C GLY A 3 -3.39 9.22 -1.55
N ARG A 4 -4.68 9.48 -1.77
CA ARG A 4 -5.38 10.53 -1.01
C ARG A 4 -5.41 10.17 0.47
N LYS A 5 -5.46 11.19 1.34
CA LYS A 5 -5.57 11.01 2.79
C LYS A 5 -6.97 10.49 3.16
N ASN A 6 -7.25 9.23 2.83
CA ASN A 6 -8.41 8.48 3.30
C ASN A 6 -7.90 7.41 4.27
N ASN A 7 -8.46 7.39 5.49
CA ASN A 7 -8.07 6.42 6.51
C ASN A 7 -8.51 4.99 6.12
N GLU A 8 -9.54 4.88 5.29
CA GLU A 8 -9.99 3.61 4.70
C GLU A 8 -9.00 3.07 3.69
N PHE A 9 -8.41 3.93 2.85
CA PHE A 9 -7.42 3.53 1.86
C PHE A 9 -6.25 2.77 2.50
N GLN A 10 -5.71 3.28 3.61
CA GLN A 10 -4.64 2.60 4.33
C GLN A 10 -5.05 1.19 4.75
N SER A 11 -6.25 1.04 5.34
CA SER A 11 -6.71 -0.24 5.86
C SER A 11 -6.94 -1.25 4.73
N ILE A 12 -7.53 -0.81 3.62
CA ILE A 12 -7.77 -1.64 2.42
C ILE A 12 -6.44 -2.08 1.83
N ALA A 13 -5.50 -1.15 1.66
CA ALA A 13 -4.21 -1.46 1.04
C ALA A 13 -3.39 -2.43 1.90
N ILE A 14 -3.39 -2.28 3.23
CA ILE A 14 -2.73 -3.22 4.13
C ILE A 14 -3.39 -4.60 4.04
N ALA A 15 -4.73 -4.68 4.09
CA ALA A 15 -5.44 -5.94 3.98
C ALA A 15 -5.17 -6.66 2.64
N LEU A 16 -5.10 -5.92 1.54
CA LEU A 16 -4.72 -6.45 0.23
C LEU A 16 -3.29 -6.97 0.24
N VAL A 17 -2.33 -6.15 0.67
CA VAL A 17 -0.92 -6.57 0.69
C VAL A 17 -0.76 -7.78 1.63
N GLU A 18 -1.45 -7.84 2.78
CA GLU A 18 -1.42 -9.01 3.66
C GLU A 18 -2.04 -10.26 3.03
N ASN A 19 -3.10 -10.11 2.25
CA ASN A 19 -3.75 -11.22 1.56
C ASN A 19 -2.81 -11.88 0.53
N HIS A 20 -1.97 -11.09 -0.15
CA HIS A 20 -1.02 -11.61 -1.15
C HIS A 20 0.36 -11.93 -0.56
N ALA A 21 0.91 -11.09 0.32
CA ALA A 21 2.25 -11.21 0.88
C ALA A 21 2.31 -12.02 2.19
N GLY A 22 1.17 -12.28 2.82
CA GLY A 22 1.07 -12.90 4.14
C GLY A 22 1.09 -11.86 5.26
N GLU A 23 1.29 -12.31 6.50
CA GLU A 23 1.22 -11.45 7.69
C GLU A 23 2.29 -10.34 7.63
N ILE A 24 1.86 -9.08 7.58
CA ILE A 24 2.76 -7.92 7.54
C ILE A 24 2.74 -7.26 8.90
N ALA A 25 3.91 -7.24 9.54
CA ALA A 25 4.05 -6.53 10.80
C ALA A 25 3.73 -5.04 10.59
N ALA A 26 2.94 -4.44 11.48
CA ALA A 26 2.66 -3.01 11.45
C ALA A 26 3.94 -2.14 11.48
N SER A 27 5.04 -2.67 12.02
CA SER A 27 6.35 -2.01 11.99
C SER A 27 6.99 -1.94 10.60
N ALA A 28 6.58 -2.81 9.67
CA ALA A 28 6.98 -2.80 8.26
C ALA A 28 6.19 -1.76 7.45
N ILE A 29 5.15 -1.16 8.05
CA ILE A 29 4.28 -0.17 7.44
C ILE A 29 4.71 1.21 7.94
N ARG A 30 5.13 2.07 7.01
CA ARG A 30 5.39 3.49 7.28
C ARG A 30 4.37 4.36 6.59
N LEU A 31 3.86 5.32 7.35
CA LEU A 31 2.89 6.30 6.89
C LEU A 31 3.57 7.66 6.97
N ALA A 32 3.74 8.30 5.83
CA ALA A 32 4.28 9.65 5.73
C ALA A 32 3.18 10.58 5.19
N PRO A 33 2.49 11.35 6.04
CA PRO A 33 1.54 12.34 5.57
C PRO A 33 2.29 13.44 4.81
N SER A 34 1.76 13.84 3.66
CA SER A 34 2.36 14.90 2.86
C SER A 34 2.18 16.26 3.55
N ARG A 35 3.15 17.15 3.35
CA ARG A 35 3.28 18.47 3.97
C ARG A 35 2.03 19.36 3.86
N ASN A 36 1.20 19.12 2.85
CA ASN A 36 -0.02 19.90 2.58
C ASN A 36 -1.32 19.19 3.00
N GLY A 37 -1.23 18.01 3.64
CA GLY A 37 -2.39 17.26 4.15
C GLY A 37 -3.32 16.63 3.08
N LYS A 38 -3.08 16.90 1.79
CA LYS A 38 -3.88 16.34 0.67
C LYS A 38 -3.56 14.88 0.36
N PHE A 39 -2.33 14.44 0.60
CA PHE A 39 -1.84 13.12 0.21
C PHE A 39 -1.16 12.41 1.38
N VAL A 40 -1.20 11.09 1.37
CA VAL A 40 -0.47 10.23 2.30
C VAL A 40 0.38 9.25 1.50
N SER A 41 1.64 9.13 1.88
CA SER A 41 2.53 8.09 1.38
C SER A 41 2.49 6.91 2.33
N VAL A 42 2.23 5.72 1.81
CA VAL A 42 2.30 4.46 2.55
C VAL A 42 3.44 3.64 1.96
N THR A 43 4.40 3.28 2.79
CA THR A 43 5.51 2.40 2.45
C THR A 43 5.31 1.10 3.20
N VAL A 44 5.18 -0.01 2.49
CA VAL A 44 5.05 -1.33 3.10
C VAL A 44 6.26 -2.14 2.68
N HIS A 45 7.02 -2.63 3.67
CA HIS A 45 8.10 -3.58 3.43
C HIS A 45 7.53 -4.99 3.38
N ILE A 46 7.66 -5.64 2.22
CA ILE A 46 7.27 -7.05 2.04
C ILE A 46 8.45 -7.88 1.56
N GLU A 47 8.48 -9.15 1.96
CA GLU A 47 9.39 -10.13 1.39
C GLU A 47 8.79 -10.64 0.07
N ALA A 48 9.31 -10.12 -1.03
CA ALA A 48 8.91 -10.57 -2.36
C ALA A 48 9.38 -12.02 -2.58
N ARG A 49 8.47 -12.99 -2.46
CA ARG A 49 8.75 -14.39 -2.76
C ARG A 49 8.70 -14.67 -4.26
N SER A 50 8.00 -13.84 -5.02
CA SER A 50 7.86 -13.97 -6.47
C SER A 50 7.52 -12.63 -7.12
N GLN A 51 7.93 -12.44 -8.37
CA GLN A 51 7.62 -11.22 -9.13
C GLN A 51 6.13 -11.14 -9.49
N GLU A 52 5.48 -12.29 -9.73
CA GLU A 52 4.02 -12.37 -9.95
C GLU A 52 3.22 -11.90 -8.74
N GLN A 53 3.67 -12.22 -7.53
CA GLN A 53 3.04 -11.75 -6.29
C GLN A 53 3.11 -10.22 -6.18
N LEU A 54 4.26 -9.64 -6.52
CA LEU A 54 4.41 -8.18 -6.55
C LEU A 54 3.52 -7.54 -7.61
N ASP A 55 3.45 -8.12 -8.81
CA ASP A 55 2.60 -7.61 -9.89
C ASP A 55 1.12 -7.65 -9.51
N ASP A 56 0.66 -8.74 -8.89
CA ASP A 56 -0.72 -8.88 -8.46
C ASP A 56 -1.09 -7.89 -7.36
N ILE A 57 -0.21 -7.73 -6.34
CA ILE A 57 -0.34 -6.69 -5.32
C ILE A 57 -0.40 -5.30 -5.97
N TYR A 58 0.52 -5.03 -6.89
CA TYR A 58 0.62 -3.72 -7.53
C TYR A 58 -0.60 -3.44 -8.42
N ARG A 59 -1.14 -4.46 -9.09
CA ARG A 59 -2.34 -4.37 -9.92
C ARG A 59 -3.59 -4.13 -9.07
N ASP A 60 -3.74 -4.83 -7.96
CA ASP A 60 -4.88 -4.66 -7.05
C ASP A 60 -4.84 -3.29 -6.36
N LEU A 61 -3.65 -2.88 -5.90
CA LEU A 61 -3.39 -1.54 -5.41
C LEU A 61 -3.69 -0.48 -6.48
N SER A 62 -3.18 -0.63 -7.70
CA SER A 62 -3.41 0.32 -8.79
C SER A 62 -4.86 0.34 -9.31
N ALA A 63 -5.63 -0.73 -9.08
CA ALA A 63 -7.06 -0.79 -9.39
C ALA A 63 -7.90 0.00 -8.37
N CYS A 64 -7.33 0.32 -7.20
CA CYS A 64 -7.97 1.16 -6.22
C CYS A 64 -7.90 2.64 -6.66
N GLU A 65 -9.04 3.26 -6.93
CA GLU A 65 -9.14 4.67 -7.39
C GLU A 65 -8.49 5.68 -6.42
N ASP A 66 -8.28 5.31 -5.16
CA ASP A 66 -7.61 6.12 -4.15
C ASP A 66 -6.08 6.11 -4.23
N ILE A 67 -5.48 5.17 -4.99
CA ILE A 67 -4.04 5.08 -5.22
C ILE A 67 -3.67 5.83 -6.48
N LEU A 68 -2.84 6.86 -6.31
CA LEU A 68 -2.31 7.65 -7.42
C LEU A 68 -1.03 7.06 -7.98
N VAL A 69 -0.22 6.44 -7.12
CA VAL A 69 1.09 5.86 -7.49
C VAL A 69 1.39 4.69 -6.57
N ALA A 70 1.70 3.52 -7.13
CA ALA A 70 2.52 2.51 -6.46
C ALA A 70 3.98 2.68 -6.98
N LEU A 71 4.99 2.32 -6.20
CA LEU A 71 6.42 2.47 -6.56
C LEU A 71 7.25 1.45 -5.80
#